data_AF-A0A1F8GF09-F1
#
_entry.id   AF-A0A1F8GF09-F1
#
_cell.length_a   1.000
_cell.length_b   1.000
_cell.length_c   1.000
_cell.angle_alpha   90.00
_cell.angle_beta   90.00
_cell.angle_gamma   90.00
#
_symmetry.space_group_name_H-M   'P 1'
#
loop_
_entity.id
_entity.type
_entity.pdbx_description
1 polymer ?
#
loop_
_entity_poly.entity_id
_entity_poly.type
_entity_poly.pdbx_seq_one_letter_code
_entity_poly.pdbx_strand_id
1 'polypeptide(L)'
;MTDQKLTNRPIMMLIVVVAFAAGYLFYSQWIQPAQLPINPSPVAAKGDLAMFKDLAIDFSILDDSRFKSLKVFGESPVKPGVTGKRDIFAPF
;
A
#
# COMPACT_ATOMS: atom_id res chain seq x y z
N MET A 1 46.48 63.51 0.42
CA MET A 1 46.15 62.20 -0.18
C MET A 1 45.93 61.23 0.96
N THR A 2 44.68 60.92 1.28
CA THR A 2 44.34 59.99 2.36
C THR A 2 44.11 58.62 1.76
N ASP A 3 45.06 57.70 1.98
CA ASP A 3 44.94 56.30 1.61
C ASP A 3 43.82 55.64 2.43
N GLN A 4 42.68 55.40 1.78
CA GLN A 4 41.58 54.67 2.37
C GLN A 4 41.94 53.18 2.37
N LYS A 5 42.31 52.65 3.54
CA LYS A 5 42.61 51.23 3.74
C LYS A 5 41.36 50.40 3.42
N LEU A 6 41.37 49.72 2.27
CA LEU A 6 40.25 48.89 1.81
C LEU A 6 39.98 47.79 2.85
N THR A 7 38.92 47.97 3.65
CA THR A 7 38.58 47.05 4.73
C THR A 7 37.68 45.98 4.14
N ASN A 8 38.27 44.84 3.76
CA ASN A 8 37.58 43.71 3.11
C ASN A 8 36.71 42.88 4.09
N ARG A 9 36.38 43.44 5.24
CA ARG A 9 35.57 42.81 6.30
C ARG A 9 34.20 42.33 5.81
N PRO A 10 33.43 43.05 4.96
CA PRO A 10 32.16 42.53 4.46
C PRO A 10 32.36 41.35 3.49
N ILE A 11 33.43 41.37 2.70
CA ILE A 11 33.78 40.27 1.78
C ILE A 11 34.14 39.02 2.58
N MET A 12 34.90 39.17 3.66
CA MET A 12 35.26 38.07 4.55
C MET A 12 34.01 37.45 5.23
N MET A 13 33.07 38.28 5.69
CA MET A 13 31.79 37.79 6.23
C MET A 13 30.98 37.03 5.18
N LEU A 14 30.92 37.54 3.95
CA LEU A 14 30.21 36.87 2.85
C LEU A 14 30.80 35.48 2.55
N ILE A 15 32.13 35.36 2.52
CA ILE A 15 32.81 34.09 2.30
C ILE A 15 32.46 33.07 3.39
N VAL A 16 32.41 33.50 4.66
CA VAL A 16 32.03 32.64 5.78
C VAL A 16 30.59 32.15 5.64
N VAL A 17 29.65 33.05 5.30
CA VAL A 17 28.24 32.69 5.12
C VAL A 17 28.07 31.69 3.97
N VAL A 18 28.77 31.92 2.84
CA VAL A 18 28.72 31.01 1.68
C VAL A 18 29.32 29.65 2.03
N ALA A 19 30.43 29.60 2.77
CA ALA A 19 31.03 28.35 3.21
C ALA A 19 30.10 27.54 4.13
N PHE A 20 29.42 28.21 5.06
CA PHE A 20 28.43 27.56 5.93
C PHE A 20 27.21 27.04 5.14
N ALA A 21 26.68 27.84 4.21
CA ALA A 21 25.56 27.43 3.38
C ALA A 21 25.92 26.22 2.49
N ALA A 22 27.09 26.25 1.85
CA ALA A 22 27.57 25.14 1.03
C ALA A 22 27.81 23.87 1.85
N GLY A 23 28.42 23.99 3.03
CA GLY A 23 28.63 22.87 3.96
C GLY A 23 27.32 22.27 4.47
N TYR A 24 26.33 23.11 4.79
CA TYR A 24 25.00 22.66 5.21
C TYR A 24 24.28 21.89 4.10
N LEU A 25 24.28 22.44 2.87
CA LEU A 25 23.69 21.77 1.72
C LEU A 25 24.38 20.42 1.46
N PHE A 26 25.72 20.39 1.45
CA PHE A 26 26.48 19.16 1.27
C PHE A 26 26.14 18.09 2.33
N TYR A 27 26.12 18.47 3.61
CA TYR A 27 25.76 17.59 4.72
C TYR A 27 24.32 17.06 4.59
N SER A 28 23.37 17.92 4.22
CA SER A 28 21.96 17.56 4.05
C SER A 28 21.69 16.62 2.87
N GLN A 29 22.47 16.73 1.79
CA GLN A 29 22.34 15.85 0.62
C GLN A 29 23.02 14.49 0.85
N TRP A 30 24.07 14.45 1.67
CA TRP A 30 24.82 13.22 1.95
C TRP A 30 24.15 12.36 3.03
N ILE A 31 23.41 12.98 3.95
CA ILE A 31 22.55 12.25 4.88
C ILE A 31 21.24 11.98 4.17
N GLN A 32 21.25 10.96 3.31
CA GLN A 32 20.00 10.32 2.93
C GLN A 32 19.36 9.82 4.22
N PRO A 33 18.10 10.18 4.54
CA PRO A 33 17.41 9.54 5.63
C PRO A 33 17.48 8.05 5.35
N ALA A 34 18.07 7.29 6.28
CA ALA A 34 18.16 5.85 6.16
C ALA A 34 16.73 5.37 5.91
N GLN A 35 16.44 4.99 4.67
CA GLN A 35 15.21 4.31 4.34
C GLN A 35 15.34 2.98 5.04
N LEU A 36 14.85 2.93 6.27
CA LEU A 36 14.62 1.66 6.95
C LEU A 36 13.90 0.83 5.91
N PRO A 37 14.38 -0.38 5.58
CA PRO A 37 13.66 -1.26 4.68
C PRO A 37 12.31 -1.48 5.34
N ILE A 38 11.31 -0.73 4.87
CA ILE A 38 9.93 -0.93 5.23
C ILE A 38 9.66 -2.23 4.51
N ASN A 39 9.84 -3.34 5.22
CA ASN A 39 9.44 -4.64 4.75
C ASN A 39 8.00 -4.43 4.31
N PRO A 40 7.67 -4.57 3.01
CA PRO A 40 6.32 -4.31 2.56
C PRO A 40 5.44 -5.12 3.49
N SER A 41 4.52 -4.43 4.19
CA SER A 41 3.49 -5.11 4.98
C SER A 41 3.04 -6.26 4.11
N PRO A 42 3.09 -7.53 4.58
CA PRO A 42 2.65 -8.65 3.77
C PRO A 42 1.32 -8.19 3.21
N VAL A 43 1.25 -8.02 1.88
CA VAL A 43 0.00 -7.73 1.24
C VAL A 43 -0.79 -8.96 1.58
N ALA A 44 -1.55 -8.87 2.67
CA ALA A 44 -2.49 -9.88 3.08
C ALA A 44 -3.37 -9.94 1.86
N ALA A 45 -3.12 -10.95 1.03
CA ALA A 45 -3.74 -11.13 -0.26
C ALA A 45 -5.22 -11.00 0.04
N LYS A 46 -5.77 -9.84 -0.33
CA LYS A 46 -7.08 -9.41 0.13
C LYS A 46 -8.06 -10.31 -0.60
N GLY A 47 -8.37 -11.44 0.02
CA GLY A 47 -9.20 -12.49 -0.53
C GLY A 47 -8.67 -13.05 -1.84
N ASP A 48 -7.47 -13.65 -1.85
CA ASP A 48 -7.07 -14.44 -3.02
C ASP A 48 -7.82 -15.78 -3.05
N LEU A 49 -9.10 -15.67 -3.42
CA LEU A 49 -9.98 -16.81 -3.69
C LEU A 49 -9.55 -17.56 -4.96
N ALA A 50 -8.50 -17.11 -5.68
CA ALA A 50 -7.94 -17.85 -6.81
C ALA A 50 -7.41 -19.22 -6.40
N MET A 51 -7.03 -19.40 -5.13
CA MET A 51 -6.67 -20.72 -4.59
C MET A 51 -7.83 -21.73 -4.64
N PHE A 52 -9.08 -21.26 -4.68
CA PHE A 52 -10.27 -22.09 -4.78
C PHE A 52 -10.81 -22.20 -6.21
N LYS A 53 -10.09 -21.68 -7.22
CA LYS A 53 -10.52 -21.75 -8.62
C LYS A 53 -10.78 -23.19 -9.08
N ASP A 54 -9.95 -24.11 -8.61
CA ASP A 54 -10.05 -25.53 -8.95
C ASP A 54 -10.72 -26.36 -7.82
N LEU A 55 -11.28 -25.69 -6.79
CA LEU A 55 -11.99 -26.37 -5.71
C LEU A 55 -13.36 -26.85 -6.21
N ALA A 56 -13.42 -28.12 -6.61
CA ALA A 56 -14.68 -28.82 -6.79
C ALA A 56 -15.17 -29.35 -5.43
N ILE A 57 -16.24 -28.76 -4.90
CA ILE A 57 -16.88 -29.24 -3.68
C ILE A 57 -17.76 -30.44 -4.05
N ASP A 58 -17.45 -31.62 -3.50
CA ASP A 58 -18.29 -32.80 -3.63
C ASP A 58 -19.50 -32.70 -2.67
N PHE A 59 -20.69 -32.55 -3.25
CA PHE A 59 -21.95 -32.47 -2.51
C PHE A 59 -22.62 -33.82 -2.30
N SER A 60 -21.97 -34.94 -2.64
CA SER A 60 -22.49 -36.30 -2.45
C SER A 60 -22.92 -36.61 -1.02
N ILE A 61 -22.34 -35.92 -0.02
CA ILE A 61 -22.73 -36.06 1.39
C ILE A 61 -24.18 -35.65 1.61
N LEU A 62 -24.69 -34.67 0.85
CA LEU A 62 -26.04 -34.13 0.98
C LEU A 62 -27.11 -35.07 0.40
N ASP A 63 -26.70 -36.10 -0.34
CA ASP A 63 -27.62 -37.10 -0.89
C ASP A 63 -28.08 -38.13 0.16
N ASP A 64 -27.37 -38.22 1.28
CA ASP A 64 -27.71 -39.08 2.41
C ASP A 64 -29.02 -38.63 3.07
N SER A 65 -29.85 -39.61 3.43
CA SER A 65 -31.18 -39.41 4.00
C SER A 65 -31.16 -38.59 5.31
N ARG A 66 -30.04 -38.58 6.03
CA ARG A 66 -29.82 -37.78 7.25
C ARG A 66 -29.73 -36.28 6.98
N PHE A 67 -29.27 -35.88 5.79
CA PHE A 67 -29.20 -34.46 5.41
C PHE A 67 -30.51 -33.96 4.78
N LYS A 68 -31.29 -34.85 4.15
CA LYS A 68 -32.63 -34.54 3.62
C LYS A 68 -33.69 -34.36 4.71
N SER A 69 -33.43 -34.86 5.92
CA SER A 69 -34.28 -34.65 7.09
C SER A 69 -33.94 -33.37 7.86
N LEU A 70 -32.82 -32.71 7.55
CA LEU A 70 -32.51 -31.39 8.08
C LEU A 70 -33.52 -30.40 7.50
N LYS A 71 -34.50 -30.03 8.33
CA LYS A 71 -35.52 -29.04 8.01
C LYS A 71 -34.82 -27.75 7.57
N VAL A 72 -34.99 -27.37 6.31
CA VAL A 72 -34.42 -26.12 5.78
C VAL A 72 -35.12 -24.96 6.49
N PHE A 73 -34.46 -24.34 7.45
CA PHE A 73 -34.93 -23.12 8.10
C PHE A 73 -34.47 -21.92 7.26
N GLY A 74 -35.11 -21.73 6.11
CA GLY A 74 -34.82 -20.64 5.18
C GLY A 74 -35.71 -20.74 3.94
N GLU A 75 -35.91 -19.63 3.24
CA GLU A 75 -36.71 -19.59 2.00
C GLU A 75 -36.02 -20.37 0.87
N SER A 76 -36.28 -21.67 0.84
CA SER A 76 -35.99 -22.57 -0.27
C SER A 76 -37.15 -22.52 -1.27
N PRO A 77 -36.93 -22.26 -2.57
CA PRO A 77 -35.78 -21.65 -3.22
C PRO A 77 -35.96 -20.12 -3.35
N VAL A 78 -34.86 -19.36 -3.32
CA VAL A 78 -34.87 -17.93 -3.64
C VAL A 78 -35.20 -17.78 -5.12
N LYS A 79 -36.30 -17.09 -5.46
CA LYS A 79 -36.59 -16.73 -6.85
C LYS A 79 -35.50 -15.76 -7.32
N PRO A 80 -34.65 -16.12 -8.30
CA PRO A 80 -33.66 -15.19 -8.80
C PRO A 80 -34.40 -14.00 -9.41
N GLY A 81 -34.26 -12.82 -8.81
CA GLY A 81 -34.75 -11.60 -9.42
C GLY A 81 -33.98 -11.31 -10.71
N VAL A 82 -34.56 -10.48 -11.59
CA VAL A 82 -33.86 -9.92 -12.77
C VAL A 82 -32.69 -9.00 -12.41
N THR A 83 -32.38 -8.86 -11.12
CA THR A 83 -31.29 -8.06 -10.58
C THR A 83 -30.29 -8.96 -9.84
N GLY A 84 -29.02 -8.80 -10.18
CA GLY A 84 -27.89 -9.59 -9.69
C GLY A 84 -26.80 -9.69 -10.75
N LYS A 85 -25.52 -9.77 -10.35
CA LYS A 85 -24.45 -10.03 -11.31
C LYS A 85 -24.58 -11.46 -11.82
N ARG A 86 -24.62 -11.63 -13.14
CA ARG A 86 -24.61 -12.94 -13.81
C ARG A 86 -23.35 -13.75 -13.46
N ASP A 87 -22.27 -13.03 -13.17
CA ASP A 87 -21.01 -13.57 -12.68
C ASP A 87 -20.54 -12.70 -11.52
N ILE A 88 -20.53 -13.28 -10.32
CA ILE A 88 -20.11 -12.61 -9.08
C ILE A 88 -18.60 -12.38 -9.00
N PHE A 89 -17.81 -12.95 -9.93
CA PHE A 89 -16.37 -12.78 -10.03
C PHE A 89 -15.95 -11.92 -11.24
N ALA A 90 -16.91 -11.41 -12.03
CA ALA A 90 -16.59 -10.48 -13.10
C ALA A 90 -16.16 -9.10 -12.53
N PRO A 91 -15.07 -8.50 -13.07
CA PRO A 91 -14.50 -7.26 -12.55
C PRO A 91 -15.42 -6.03 -12.69
N PHE A 92 -16.52 -6.15 -13.44
CA PHE A 92 -17.59 -5.14 -13.56
C PHE A 92 -18.93 -5.81 -13.89
#